data_AF-A0A6H0WLB6-F1
#
_entry.id   AF-A0A6H0WLB6-F1
#
_cell.length_a   1.000
_cell.length_b   1.000
_cell.length_c   1.000
_cell.angle_alpha   90.00
_cell.angle_beta   90.00
_cell.angle_gamma   90.00
#
_symmetry.space_group_name_H-M   'P 1'
#
loop_
_entity.id
_entity.type
_entity.pdbx_description
1 polymer ?
#
loop_
_entity_poly.entity_id
_entity_poly.type
_entity_poly.pdbx_seq_one_letter_code
_entity_poly.pdbx_strand_id
1 'polypeptide(L)'
;METGNKTHNANEKIAALKKKKYKFETMQLETQRKLLILETQQNKEELEILFELGEILSQIVNEEWVSSTIATKIINRNRKAYRDLFLFSENKAYIKKDKFKELNDQFIHLTQKLNDI
;
A
#
# COMPACT_ATOMS: atom_id res chain seq x y z
N MET A 1 -13.48 59.74 -26.88
CA MET A 1 -14.18 58.57 -26.30
C MET A 1 -13.43 57.25 -26.57
N GLU A 2 -12.09 57.21 -26.50
CA GLU A 2 -11.31 55.98 -26.81
C GLU A 2 -10.75 55.25 -25.58
N THR A 3 -10.62 55.96 -24.45
CA THR A 3 -10.03 55.42 -23.21
C THR A 3 -10.94 54.39 -22.53
N GLY A 4 -12.27 54.52 -22.63
CA GLY A 4 -13.23 53.59 -22.02
C GLY A 4 -13.28 52.20 -22.69
N ASN A 5 -13.04 52.11 -24.00
CA ASN A 5 -13.06 50.82 -24.72
C ASN A 5 -11.79 49.99 -24.47
N LYS A 6 -10.63 50.64 -24.30
CA LYS A 6 -9.36 49.96 -24.00
C LYS A 6 -9.32 49.38 -22.58
N THR A 7 -9.90 50.08 -21.60
CA THR A 7 -10.03 49.57 -20.22
C THR A 7 -11.06 48.45 -20.09
N HIS A 8 -12.16 48.47 -20.85
CA HIS A 8 -13.14 47.39 -20.85
C HIS A 8 -12.55 46.07 -21.35
N ASN A 9 -11.83 46.09 -22.48
CA ASN A 9 -11.12 44.93 -23.04
C ASN A 9 -10.02 44.39 -22.11
N ALA A 10 -9.29 45.28 -21.42
CA ALA A 10 -8.28 44.87 -20.44
C ALA A 10 -8.92 44.17 -19.22
N ASN A 11 -10.05 44.67 -18.72
CA ASN A 11 -10.78 44.07 -17.61
C ASN A 11 -11.38 42.70 -17.97
N GLU A 12 -11.90 42.54 -19.19
CA GLU A 12 -12.37 41.26 -19.71
C GLU A 12 -11.24 40.23 -19.83
N LYS A 13 -10.07 40.64 -20.32
CA LYS A 13 -8.86 39.78 -20.37
C LYS A 13 -8.42 39.37 -18.97
N ILE A 14 -8.43 40.29 -18.01
CA ILE A 14 -8.11 39.99 -16.60
C ILE A 14 -9.11 39.00 -16.01
N ALA A 15 -10.41 39.18 -16.27
CA ALA A 15 -11.46 38.25 -15.81
C ALA A 15 -11.29 36.85 -16.43
N ALA A 16 -10.99 36.77 -17.72
CA ALA A 16 -10.71 35.50 -18.40
C ALA A 16 -9.45 34.81 -17.84
N LEU A 17 -8.39 35.57 -17.54
CA LEU A 17 -7.18 35.05 -16.91
C LEU A 17 -7.45 34.55 -15.49
N LYS A 18 -8.22 35.29 -14.68
CA LYS A 18 -8.66 34.85 -13.34
C LYS A 18 -9.46 33.56 -13.41
N LYS A 19 -10.39 33.44 -14.37
CA LYS A 19 -11.18 32.21 -14.59
C LYS A 19 -10.31 31.02 -15.00
N LYS A 20 -9.31 31.24 -15.87
CA LYS A 20 -8.33 30.20 -16.23
C LYS A 20 -7.47 29.78 -15.04
N LYS A 21 -6.98 30.75 -14.26
CA LYS A 21 -6.22 30.49 -13.03
C LYS A 21 -7.03 29.64 -12.05
N TYR A 22 -8.28 30.04 -11.77
CA TYR A 22 -9.17 29.30 -10.88
C TYR A 22 -9.44 27.86 -11.37
N LYS A 23 -9.65 27.67 -12.69
CA LYS A 23 -9.81 26.33 -13.28
C LYS A 23 -8.55 25.48 -13.07
N PHE A 24 -7.37 26.06 -13.23
CA PHE A 24 -6.10 25.36 -13.02
C PHE A 24 -5.89 24.98 -11.55
N GLU A 25 -6.14 25.90 -10.62
CA GLU A 25 -6.07 25.65 -9.17
C GLU A 25 -7.02 24.52 -8.75
N THR A 26 -8.24 24.52 -9.28
CA THR A 26 -9.23 23.45 -9.01
C THR A 26 -8.72 22.10 -9.51
N MET A 27 -8.16 22.05 -10.73
CA MET A 27 -7.59 20.83 -11.29
C MET A 27 -6.40 20.31 -10.49
N GLN A 28 -5.56 21.20 -9.96
CA GLN A 28 -4.45 20.81 -9.08
C GLN A 28 -4.95 20.17 -7.78
N LEU A 29 -5.95 20.77 -7.13
CA LEU A 29 -6.55 20.23 -5.91
C LEU A 29 -7.21 18.86 -6.15
N GLU A 30 -7.89 18.67 -7.28
CA GLU A 30 -8.46 17.37 -7.65
C GLU A 30 -7.39 16.29 -7.85
N THR A 31 -6.27 16.64 -8.49
CA THR A 31 -5.13 15.72 -8.66
C THR A 31 -4.51 15.36 -7.31
N GLN A 32 -4.27 16.34 -6.44
CA GLN A 32 -3.75 16.09 -5.09
C GLN A 32 -4.69 15.19 -4.27
N ARG A 33 -6.01 15.41 -4.35
CA ARG A 33 -6.99 14.55 -3.69
C ARG A 33 -6.95 13.11 -4.22
N LYS A 34 -6.81 12.92 -5.53
CA LYS A 34 -6.69 11.58 -6.13
C LYS A 34 -5.42 10.87 -5.66
N LEU A 35 -4.29 11.58 -5.64
CA LEU A 35 -3.03 11.05 -5.12
C LEU A 35 -3.17 10.62 -3.66
N LEU A 36 -3.75 11.48 -2.81
CA LEU A 36 -3.97 11.16 -1.40
C LEU A 36 -4.83 9.89 -1.22
N ILE A 37 -5.90 9.73 -2.02
CA ILE A 37 -6.74 8.53 -1.97
C ILE A 37 -5.94 7.28 -2.35
N LEU A 38 -5.13 7.36 -3.42
CA LEU A 38 -4.28 6.25 -3.87
C LEU A 38 -3.24 5.88 -2.81
N GLU A 39 -2.57 6.87 -2.21
CA GLU A 39 -1.62 6.67 -1.11
C GLU A 39 -2.31 6.02 0.10
N THR A 40 -3.50 6.50 0.46
CA THR A 40 -4.27 5.93 1.59
C THR A 40 -4.69 4.48 1.31
N GLN A 41 -5.08 4.17 0.08
CA GLN A 41 -5.44 2.82 -0.34
C GLN A 41 -4.23 1.89 -0.34
N GLN A 42 -3.10 2.35 -0.89
CA GLN A 42 -1.85 1.60 -0.89
C GLN A 42 -1.38 1.30 0.53
N ASN A 43 -1.43 2.29 1.44
CA ASN A 43 -1.08 2.09 2.85
C ASN A 43 -2.00 1.08 3.53
N LYS A 44 -3.29 1.05 3.18
CA LYS A 44 -4.23 0.06 3.71
C LYS A 44 -3.86 -1.36 3.26
N GLU A 45 -3.58 -1.57 1.97
CA GLU A 45 -3.17 -2.88 1.45
C GLU A 45 -1.85 -3.35 2.08
N GLU A 46 -0.88 -2.44 2.23
CA GLU A 46 0.40 -2.72 2.88
C GLU A 46 0.21 -3.08 4.36
N LEU A 47 -0.70 -2.42 5.08
CA LEU A 47 -1.04 -2.78 6.46
C LEU A 47 -1.71 -4.15 6.57
N GLU A 48 -2.64 -4.49 5.67
CA GLU A 48 -3.29 -5.81 5.66
C GLU A 48 -2.26 -6.94 5.47
N ILE A 49 -1.31 -6.75 4.55
CA ILE A 49 -0.20 -7.69 4.34
C ILE A 49 0.68 -7.77 5.60
N LEU A 50 0.99 -6.63 6.23
CA LEU A 50 1.79 -6.59 7.45
C LEU A 50 1.13 -7.38 8.58
N PHE A 51 -0.16 -7.19 8.81
CA PHE A 51 -0.93 -7.93 9.81
C PHE A 51 -0.94 -9.43 9.53
N GLU A 52 -1.18 -9.84 8.29
CA GLU A 52 -1.17 -11.25 7.91
C GLU A 52 0.19 -11.91 8.16
N LEU A 53 1.28 -11.26 7.74
CA LEU A 53 2.64 -11.73 7.97
C LEU A 53 2.95 -11.82 9.47
N GLY A 54 2.60 -10.80 10.25
CA GLY A 54 2.80 -10.79 11.70
C GLY A 54 2.06 -11.93 12.41
N GLU A 55 0.80 -12.19 12.03
CA GLU A 55 0.03 -13.32 12.57
C GLU A 55 0.66 -14.68 12.24
N ILE A 56 1.16 -14.86 11.01
CA ILE A 56 1.76 -16.14 10.60
C ILE A 56 3.12 -16.34 11.26
N LEU A 57 3.97 -15.32 11.23
CA LEU A 57 5.31 -15.38 11.82
C LEU A 57 5.22 -15.63 13.33
N SER A 58 4.31 -14.95 14.06
CA SER A 58 4.14 -15.18 15.50
C SER A 58 3.67 -16.59 15.86
N GLN A 59 2.91 -17.27 15.00
CA GLN A 59 2.48 -18.65 15.21
C GLN A 59 3.60 -19.69 15.04
N ILE A 60 4.68 -19.34 14.33
CA ILE A 60 5.74 -20.28 13.96
C ILE A 60 7.13 -19.82 14.42
N VAL A 61 7.25 -18.62 14.99
CA VAL A 61 8.51 -18.10 15.52
C VAL A 61 8.94 -18.95 16.70
N ASN A 62 10.14 -19.50 16.62
CA ASN A 62 10.72 -20.48 17.57
C ASN A 62 10.20 -21.92 17.46
N GLU A 63 9.31 -22.21 16.51
CA GLU A 63 8.89 -23.58 16.23
C GLU A 63 9.77 -24.22 15.16
N GLU A 64 10.09 -25.49 15.31
CA GLU A 64 10.75 -26.27 14.24
C GLU A 64 9.72 -26.85 13.26
N TRP A 65 8.53 -27.16 13.76
CA TRP A 65 7.41 -27.71 12.99
C TRP A 65 6.07 -27.31 13.61
N VAL A 66 5.02 -27.33 12.80
CA VAL A 66 3.62 -27.21 13.25
C VAL A 66 2.81 -28.41 12.78
N SER A 67 1.59 -28.58 13.27
CA SER A 67 0.70 -29.62 12.72
C SER A 67 0.40 -29.38 11.24
N SER A 68 0.22 -30.46 10.47
CA SER A 68 -0.14 -30.36 9.04
C SER A 68 -1.42 -29.54 8.82
N THR A 69 -2.36 -29.57 9.76
CA THR A 69 -3.60 -28.76 9.74
C THR A 69 -3.30 -27.27 9.84
N ILE A 70 -2.41 -26.86 10.75
CA ILE A 70 -2.01 -25.45 10.90
C ILE A 70 -1.29 -24.97 9.65
N ALA A 71 -0.32 -25.74 9.15
CA ALA A 71 0.39 -25.41 7.93
C ALA A 71 -0.55 -25.27 6.73
N THR A 72 -1.53 -26.17 6.60
CA THR A 72 -2.55 -26.09 5.53
C THR A 72 -3.40 -24.83 5.65
N LYS A 73 -3.82 -24.44 6.87
CA LYS A 73 -4.55 -23.19 7.09
C LYS A 73 -3.72 -21.97 6.68
N ILE A 74 -2.43 -21.95 7.01
CA ILE A 74 -1.51 -20.86 6.63
C ILE A 74 -1.38 -20.79 5.10
N ILE A 75 -1.11 -21.92 4.43
CA ILE A 75 -1.01 -21.99 2.97
C ILE A 75 -2.29 -21.52 2.28
N ASN A 76 -3.46 -21.83 2.84
CA ASN A 76 -4.73 -21.45 2.25
C ASN A 76 -5.03 -19.93 2.35
N ARG A 77 -4.39 -19.19 3.25
CA ARG A 77 -4.51 -17.72 3.30
C ARG A 77 -3.93 -17.08 2.04
N ASN A 78 -2.70 -17.46 1.69
CA ASN A 78 -2.05 -17.05 0.45
C ASN A 78 -1.17 -18.17 -0.10
N ARG A 79 -1.74 -18.94 -1.02
CA ARG A 79 -1.06 -20.10 -1.59
C ARG A 79 0.22 -19.73 -2.32
N LYS A 80 0.28 -18.55 -2.94
CA LYS A 80 1.48 -18.13 -3.68
C LYS A 80 2.63 -17.80 -2.73
N ALA A 81 2.33 -17.14 -1.61
CA ALA A 81 3.33 -16.72 -0.64
C ALA A 81 3.86 -17.88 0.22
N TYR A 82 2.98 -18.76 0.70
CA TYR A 82 3.35 -19.71 1.75
C TYR A 82 3.47 -21.17 1.31
N ARG A 83 3.19 -21.49 0.05
CA ARG A 83 3.22 -22.87 -0.45
C ARG A 83 4.52 -23.61 -0.11
N ASP A 84 5.65 -22.91 -0.20
CA ASP A 84 6.96 -23.52 -0.01
C ASP A 84 7.50 -23.34 1.41
N LEU A 85 6.75 -22.73 2.33
CA LEU A 85 7.15 -22.47 3.71
C LEU A 85 7.32 -23.75 4.54
N PHE A 86 6.60 -24.81 4.19
CA PHE A 86 6.57 -26.05 4.96
C PHE A 86 7.08 -27.25 4.16
N LEU A 87 7.70 -28.19 4.87
CA LEU A 87 7.98 -29.55 4.41
C LEU A 87 7.08 -30.52 5.19
N PHE A 88 6.12 -31.13 4.51
CA PHE A 88 5.17 -32.05 5.13
C PHE A 88 5.78 -33.44 5.32
N SER A 89 5.61 -34.00 6.53
CA SER A 89 5.97 -35.36 6.89
C SER A 89 4.93 -35.89 7.87
N GLU A 90 4.11 -36.83 7.42
CA GLU A 90 2.98 -37.38 8.18
C GLU A 90 2.06 -36.26 8.72
N ASN A 91 1.92 -36.16 10.05
CA ASN A 91 1.08 -35.17 10.73
C ASN A 91 1.81 -33.87 11.09
N LYS A 92 3.08 -33.73 10.68
CA LYS A 92 3.92 -32.57 10.95
C LYS A 92 4.27 -31.84 9.67
N ALA A 93 4.44 -30.53 9.80
CA ALA A 93 4.89 -29.63 8.77
C ALA A 93 6.10 -28.86 9.30
N TYR A 94 7.29 -29.26 8.87
CA TYR A 94 8.55 -28.64 9.27
C TYR A 94 8.72 -27.30 8.58
N ILE A 95 9.11 -26.28 9.32
CA ILE A 95 9.27 -24.92 8.81
C ILE A 95 10.61 -24.83 8.08
N LYS A 96 10.59 -24.43 6.82
CA LYS A 96 11.81 -24.17 6.05
C LYS A 96 12.44 -22.85 6.52
N LYS A 97 13.60 -22.93 7.17
CA LYS A 97 14.25 -21.77 7.83
C LYS A 97 14.62 -20.66 6.86
N ASP A 98 15.05 -21.01 5.64
CA ASP A 98 15.33 -20.07 4.56
C ASP A 98 14.08 -19.28 4.16
N LYS A 99 12.94 -19.97 3.99
CA LYS A 99 11.66 -19.34 3.65
C LYS A 99 11.05 -18.54 4.79
N PHE A 100 11.19 -19.03 6.02
CA PHE A 100 10.81 -18.24 7.19
C PHE A 100 11.59 -16.94 7.26
N LYS A 101 12.92 -16.99 7.05
CA LYS A 101 13.77 -15.79 7.06
C LYS A 101 13.34 -14.81 5.97
N GLU A 102 13.10 -15.28 4.75
CA GLU A 102 12.62 -14.45 3.64
C GLU A 102 11.33 -13.69 4.00
N LEU A 103 10.35 -14.36 4.62
CA LEU A 103 9.11 -13.74 5.07
C LEU A 103 9.33 -12.76 6.24
N ASN A 104 10.23 -13.09 7.16
CA ASN A 104 10.56 -12.22 8.28
C ASN A 104 11.28 -10.93 7.81
N ASP A 105 12.18 -11.04 6.83
CA ASP A 105 12.85 -9.90 6.23
C ASP A 105 11.84 -9.01 5.47
N GLN A 106 10.87 -9.60 4.77
CA GLN A 106 9.74 -8.87 4.16
C GLN A 106 8.90 -8.13 5.20
N PHE A 107 8.58 -8.78 6.33
CA PHE A 107 7.84 -8.16 7.43
C PHE A 107 8.59 -6.95 8.01
N ILE A 108 9.89 -7.08 8.26
CA ILE A 108 10.74 -5.97 8.76
C ILE A 108 10.77 -4.82 7.77
N HIS A 109 10.99 -5.11 6.49
CA HIS A 109 11.05 -4.08 5.44
C HIS A 109 9.73 -3.33 5.31
N LEU A 110 8.60 -4.04 5.32
CA LEU A 110 7.27 -3.44 5.25
C LEU A 110 6.97 -2.59 6.49
N THR A 111 7.37 -3.05 7.68
CA THR A 111 7.27 -2.28 8.93
C THR A 111 8.04 -0.97 8.85
N GLN A 112 9.29 -1.00 8.35
CA GLN A 112 10.11 0.20 8.19
C GLN A 112 9.48 1.18 7.20
N LYS A 113 9.08 0.68 6.03
CA LYS A 113 8.43 1.50 4.99
C LYS A 113 7.19 2.22 5.52
N LEU A 114 6.35 1.53 6.30
CA LEU A 114 5.13 2.12 6.88
C LEU A 114 5.42 3.10 8.03
N ASN A 115 6.53 2.95 8.75
CA ASN A 115 6.94 3.88 9.81
C ASN A 115 7.62 5.14 9.26
N ASP A 116 8.19 5.07 8.06
CA ASP A 116 8.86 6.20 7.39
C ASP A 116 7.88 7.13 6.61
N ILE A 117 6.58 6.79 6.60
CA ILE A 117 5.48 7.59 6.02
C ILE A 117 4.88 8.53 7.08
#